data_AF-A0AB33Z297-F1
#
_entry.id   AF-A0AB33Z297-F1
#
_cell.length_a   1.000
_cell.length_b   1.000
_cell.length_c   1.000
_cell.angle_alpha   90.00
_cell.angle_beta   90.00
_cell.angle_gamma   90.00
#
_symmetry.space_group_name_H-M   'P 1'
#
loop_
_entity.id
_entity.type
_entity.pdbx_description
1 polymer ?
#
loop_
_entity_poly.entity_id
_entity_poly.type
_entity_poly.pdbx_seq_one_letter_code
_entity_poly.pdbx_strand_id
1 'polypeptide(L)' 'MRLVTKFELAAKSTYQLHGLHKEAFIELIKSNARTLQRTNALASLQNIENELAFRLKL' A
#
# COMPACT_ATOMS: atom_id res chain seq x y z
N MET A 1 -9.21 1.08 5.09
CA MET A 1 -8.84 -0.17 4.37
C MET A 1 -8.24 -1.20 5.32
N ARG A 2 -8.19 -2.48 4.90
CA ARG A 2 -7.39 -3.51 5.57
C ARG A 2 -5.89 -3.27 5.28
N LEU A 3 -5.04 -3.55 6.25
CA LEU A 3 -3.59 -3.57 6.05
C LEU A 3 -3.21 -4.62 4.99
N VAL A 4 -2.44 -4.21 3.98
CA VAL A 4 -1.85 -5.11 2.98
C VAL A 4 -0.38 -5.39 3.36
N THR A 5 -0.04 -6.66 3.51
CA THR A 5 1.28 -7.09 4.00
C THR A 5 2.27 -7.30 2.85
N LYS A 6 3.57 -7.25 3.16
CA LYS A 6 4.65 -7.54 2.20
C LYS A 6 4.50 -8.90 1.49
N PHE A 7 4.01 -9.93 2.20
CA PHE A 7 3.83 -11.26 1.64
C PHE A 7 2.74 -11.30 0.57
N GLU A 8 1.64 -10.57 0.81
CA GLU A 8 0.57 -10.44 -0.18
C GLU A 8 1.02 -9.64 -1.42
N LEU A 9 1.87 -8.63 -1.22
CA LEU A 9 2.40 -7.80 -2.30
C LEU A 9 3.40 -8.53 -3.19
N ALA A 10 4.23 -9.40 -2.62
CA ALA A 10 5.17 -10.23 -3.39
C ALA A 10 4.47 -11.08 -4.46
N ALA A 11 3.22 -11.51 -4.21
CA ALA A 11 2.42 -12.28 -5.15
C ALA A 11 1.69 -11.42 -6.22
N LYS A 12 1.83 -10.09 -6.20
CA LYS A 12 1.20 -9.17 -7.17
C LYS A 12 2.13 -8.82 -8.32
N SER A 13 1.54 -8.50 -9.48
CA SER A 13 2.25 -7.85 -10.58
C SER A 13 2.51 -6.36 -10.27
N THR A 14 3.47 -5.75 -10.94
CA THR A 14 3.77 -4.30 -10.79
C THR A 14 2.56 -3.43 -11.12
N TYR A 15 1.75 -3.82 -12.11
CA TYR A 15 0.49 -3.13 -12.43
C TYR A 15 -0.49 -3.16 -11.25
N GLN A 16 -0.67 -4.33 -10.62
CA GLN A 16 -1.53 -4.47 -9.45
C GLN A 16 -1.00 -3.67 -8.25
N LEU A 17 0.32 -3.58 -8.07
CA LEU A 17 0.93 -2.74 -7.03
C LEU A 17 0.59 -1.26 -7.21
N HIS A 18 0.65 -0.73 -8.45
CA HIS A 18 0.23 0.64 -8.72
C HIS A 18 -1.27 0.86 -8.47
N GLY A 19 -2.11 -0.13 -8.80
CA GLY A 19 -3.54 -0.09 -8.47
C GLY A 19 -3.77 0.01 -6.96
N LEU A 20 -3.15 -0.89 -6.18
CA LEU A 20 -3.23 -0.90 -4.72
C LEU A 20 -2.66 0.39 -4.11
N HIS A 21 -1.59 0.94 -4.67
CA HIS A 21 -1.03 2.21 -4.23
C HIS A 21 -2.07 3.33 -4.34
N LYS A 22 -2.74 3.44 -5.50
CA LYS A 22 -3.80 4.43 -5.72
C LYS A 22 -4.95 4.26 -4.72
N GLU A 23 -5.40 3.03 -4.49
CA GLU A 23 -6.47 2.73 -3.53
C GLU A 23 -6.08 3.13 -2.10
N ALA A 24 -4.87 2.76 -1.66
CA ALA A 24 -4.38 3.10 -0.33
C ALA A 24 -4.21 4.62 -0.14
N PHE A 25 -3.77 5.33 -1.18
CA PHE A 25 -3.65 6.79 -1.17
C PHE A 25 -5.02 7.48 -1.06
N ILE A 26 -6.02 7.02 -1.83
CA ILE A 26 -7.39 7.55 -1.75
C ILE A 26 -7.97 7.31 -0.35
N GLU A 27 -7.78 6.13 0.21
CA GLU A 27 -8.24 5.82 1.57
C GLU A 27 -7.56 6.72 2.62
N LEU A 28 -6.25 6.94 2.48
CA LEU A 28 -5.51 7.83 3.37
C LEU A 28 -6.10 9.25 3.36
N ILE A 29 -6.39 9.81 2.18
CA ILE A 29 -6.97 11.15 2.05
C ILE A 29 -8.36 11.21 2.70
N LYS A 30 -9.18 10.18 2.53
CA LYS A 30 -10.55 10.13 3.07
C LYS A 30 -10.60 9.86 4.57
N SER A 31 -9.57 9.26 5.13
CA SER A 31 -9.55 8.83 6.53
C SER A 31 -9.30 9.98 7.52
N ASN A 32 -10.06 9.99 8.61
CA ASN A 32 -9.82 10.90 9.73
C ASN A 32 -8.49 10.57 10.44
N ALA A 33 -7.88 11.60 11.02
CA ALA A 33 -6.67 11.45 11.83
C ALA A 33 -6.89 10.45 13.00
N ARG A 34 -5.83 9.74 13.37
CA ARG A 34 -5.81 8.81 14.52
C ARG A 34 -6.83 7.66 14.45
N THR A 35 -7.23 7.25 13.24
CA THR A 35 -8.07 6.07 13.03
C THR A 35 -7.25 4.86 12.59
N LEU A 36 -7.70 3.64 12.91
CA LEU A 36 -7.05 2.41 12.46
C LEU A 36 -7.02 2.34 10.92
N GLN A 37 -8.07 2.84 10.26
CA GLN A 37 -8.16 2.93 8.81
C GLN A 37 -7.03 3.77 8.23
N ARG A 38 -6.74 4.94 8.82
CA ARG A 38 -5.63 5.80 8.42
C ARG A 38 -4.27 5.12 8.63
N THR A 39 -4.08 4.49 9.79
CA THR A 39 -2.84 3.75 10.11
C THR A 39 -2.61 2.61 9.12
N ASN A 40 -3.65 1.85 8.79
CA ASN A 40 -3.58 0.77 7.80
C ASN A 40 -3.27 1.29 6.40
N ALA A 41 -3.84 2.43 6.00
CA ALA A 41 -3.57 3.04 4.71
C ALA A 41 -2.09 3.49 4.58
N LEU A 42 -1.57 4.17 5.61
CA LEU A 42 -0.15 4.56 5.66
C LEU A 42 0.78 3.35 5.60
N ALA A 43 0.55 2.33 6.43
CA ALA A 43 1.39 1.14 6.45
C ALA A 43 1.31 0.34 5.14
N SER A 44 0.14 0.30 4.50
CA SER A 44 -0.02 -0.34 3.18
C SER A 44 0.74 0.41 2.09
N LEU A 45 0.68 1.75 2.07
CA LEU A 45 1.47 2.57 1.14
C LEU A 45 2.96 2.29 1.28
N GLN A 46 3.48 2.33 2.51
CA GLN A 46 4.89 2.06 2.77
C GLN A 46 5.31 0.65 2.29
N ASN A 47 4.46 -0.36 2.54
CA ASN A 47 4.73 -1.72 2.07
C ASN A 47 4.75 -1.81 0.54
N ILE A 48 3.83 -1.12 -0.15
CA ILE A 48 3.75 -1.11 -1.61
C ILE A 48 4.94 -0.38 -2.23
N GLU A 49 5.30 0.78 -1.70
CA GLU A 49 6.46 1.56 -2.16
C GLU A 49 7.77 0.77 -1.98
N ASN A 50 7.92 0.07 -0.86
CA ASN A 50 9.08 -0.80 -0.63
C ASN A 50 9.17 -1.94 -1.65
N GLU A 51 8.05 -2.58 -1.97
CA GLU A 51 8.01 -3.64 -2.98
C GLU A 51 8.31 -3.11 -4.39
N LEU A 52 7.72 -1.96 -4.76
CA LEU A 52 8.01 -1.31 -6.04
C LEU A 52 9.50 -0.93 -6.15
N ALA A 53 10.06 -0.35 -5.10
CA ALA A 53 11.47 0.03 -5.04
C ALA A 53 12.39 -1.20 -5.09
N PHE A 54 12.01 -2.31 -4.45
CA PHE A 54 12.73 -3.58 -4.53
C PHE A 54 12.79 -4.10 -5.96
N ARG A 55 11.68 -4.05 -6.70
CA ARG A 55 11.60 -4.50 -8.11
C ARG A 55 12.35 -3.63 -9.10
N LEU A 56 12.47 -2.33 -8.85
CA LEU A 56 13.26 -1.43 -9.69
C LEU A 56 14.79 -1.68 -9.56
N LYS A 57 15.22 -2.39 -8.52
CA LYS A 57 16.63 -2.74 -8.29
C LYS A 57 17.00 -4.14 -8.81
N LEU A 58 16.02 -4.92 -9.28
CA LEU A 58 16.18 -6.23 -9.92
C LEU A 58 16.19 -6.07 -11.44
#